data_AF-U5DMX4-F1
#
_entry.id   AF-U5DMX4-F1
#
_cell.length_a   1.000
_cell.length_b   1.000
_cell.length_c   1.000
_cell.angle_alpha   90.00
_cell.angle_beta   90.00
_cell.angle_gamma   90.00
#
_symmetry.space_group_name_H-M   'P 1'
#
loop_
_entity.id
_entity.type
_entity.pdbx_description
1 polymer ?
#
loop_
_entity_poly.entity_id
_entity_poly.type
_entity_poly.pdbx_seq_one_letter_code
_entity_poly.pdbx_strand_id
1 'polypeptide(L)'
;MFGLRADRTLLLLVTASFAGIWLNGTPVPISGATSAIARPFPAEAASRQSLTIVVSPDTLREPLLLKVRAQDSTTTLSGQVELDGRSLFEVFGSNGILLDLSPHLQRGRNALSLKGRYTPASAGVRVELIGRGIQASQQVSGNGIFDSEVVIEVR
;
A
#
# COMPACT_ATOMS: atom_id res chain seq x y z
N MET A 1 -6.27 23.68 47.96
CA MET A 1 -7.50 23.42 47.20
C MET A 1 -7.12 23.44 45.72
N PHE A 2 -7.21 22.28 45.06
CA PHE A 2 -6.83 22.01 43.66
C PHE A 2 -7.72 22.81 42.67
N GLY A 3 -7.32 23.13 41.43
CA GLY A 3 -6.08 22.81 40.77
C GLY A 3 -6.03 23.12 39.26
N LEU A 4 -4.92 22.65 38.69
CA LEU A 4 -4.70 22.15 37.33
C LEU A 4 -4.97 23.05 36.12
N ARG A 5 -3.88 23.66 35.62
CA ARG A 5 -3.44 23.42 34.24
C ARG A 5 -1.97 23.01 34.24
N ALA A 6 -1.73 21.70 34.15
CA ALA A 6 -0.47 21.11 33.70
C ALA A 6 -0.24 21.56 32.25
N ASP A 7 0.89 22.18 31.92
CA ASP A 7 2.21 21.57 31.71
C ASP A 7 2.20 20.55 30.58
N ARG A 8 2.97 20.85 29.52
CA ARG A 8 3.87 19.89 28.87
C ARG A 8 4.82 20.55 27.88
N THR A 9 5.92 21.02 28.46
CA THR A 9 7.26 20.91 27.88
C THR A 9 7.54 19.45 27.55
N LEU A 10 8.11 19.15 26.37
CA LEU A 10 9.24 18.21 26.23
C LEU A 10 9.72 18.14 24.77
N LEU A 11 10.90 18.72 24.55
CA LEU A 11 11.87 18.21 23.59
C LEU A 11 11.96 16.69 23.76
N LEU A 12 11.59 15.91 22.75
CA LEU A 12 11.98 14.51 22.73
C LEU A 12 13.23 14.38 21.86
N LEU A 13 14.39 14.41 22.54
CA LEU A 13 15.60 13.81 22.01
C LEU A 13 15.29 12.33 21.71
N VAL A 14 15.36 11.94 20.43
CA VAL A 14 15.50 10.52 20.10
C VAL A 14 16.97 10.20 20.22
N THR A 15 17.40 9.74 21.39
CA THR A 15 18.70 9.09 21.57
C THR A 15 18.65 7.74 20.86
N ALA A 16 19.35 7.62 19.74
CA ALA A 16 19.65 6.32 19.17
C ALA A 16 20.65 5.60 20.08
N SER A 17 20.19 4.57 20.79
CA SER A 17 21.06 3.66 21.53
C SER A 17 21.73 2.73 20.52
N PHE A 18 23.01 2.98 20.23
CA PHE A 18 23.85 2.05 19.48
C PHE A 18 24.40 1.00 20.45
N ALA A 19 23.67 -0.10 20.62
CA ALA A 19 24.23 -1.29 21.24
C ALA A 19 25.00 -2.08 20.18
N GLY A 20 26.29 -1.76 20.04
CA GLY A 20 27.37 -2.67 19.68
C GLY A 20 27.42 -3.23 18.25
N ILE A 21 28.42 -2.78 17.50
CA ILE A 21 29.36 -3.74 16.89
C ILE A 21 30.77 -3.22 17.19
N TRP A 22 31.47 -3.92 18.09
CA TRP A 22 32.91 -3.77 18.25
C TRP A 22 33.58 -4.53 17.10
N LEU A 23 34.04 -3.82 16.07
CA LEU A 23 34.96 -4.38 15.10
C LEU A 23 36.38 -4.04 15.56
N ASN A 24 37.02 -5.02 16.19
CA ASN A 24 38.45 -5.04 16.42
C ASN A 24 39.18 -5.05 15.07
N GLY A 25 40.16 -4.16 14.89
CA GLY A 25 41.23 -4.32 13.90
C GLY A 25 41.21 -3.35 12.72
N THR A 26 41.89 -2.21 12.91
CA THR A 26 42.62 -1.36 11.94
C THR A 26 41.98 -0.99 10.58
N PRO A 27 41.69 0.30 10.31
CA PRO A 27 41.46 0.80 8.96
C PRO A 27 42.79 0.97 8.20
N VAL A 28 42.88 0.36 7.01
CA VAL A 28 43.91 0.68 6.00
C VAL A 28 43.39 1.85 5.16
N PRO A 29 44.16 2.92 4.92
CA PRO A 29 43.68 4.07 4.14
C PRO A 29 43.75 3.79 2.64
N ILE A 30 42.63 3.90 1.93
CA ILE A 30 42.64 4.04 0.46
C ILE A 30 42.47 5.51 0.10
N SER A 31 43.57 6.09 -0.36
CA SER A 31 43.69 7.44 -0.89
C SER A 31 43.19 7.48 -2.34
N GLY A 32 42.36 8.47 -2.66
CA GLY A 32 42.25 9.06 -4.00
C GLY A 32 41.53 8.27 -5.10
N ALA A 33 40.23 8.49 -5.23
CA ALA A 33 39.58 8.60 -6.53
C ALA A 33 38.39 9.56 -6.42
N THR A 34 38.52 10.73 -7.04
CA THR A 34 37.38 11.60 -7.33
C THR A 34 36.42 10.83 -8.22
N SER A 35 35.24 10.56 -7.70
CA SER A 35 34.06 10.21 -8.46
C SER A 35 32.93 10.73 -7.61
N ALA A 36 32.22 11.74 -8.11
CA ALA A 36 31.00 12.21 -7.50
C ALA A 36 30.04 11.01 -7.43
N ILE A 37 30.00 10.34 -6.29
CA ILE A 37 29.03 9.31 -5.99
C ILE A 37 27.72 10.08 -5.89
N ALA A 38 26.94 10.06 -6.97
CA ALA A 38 25.52 10.35 -6.91
C ALA A 38 24.99 9.49 -5.77
N ARG A 39 24.68 10.13 -4.63
CA ARG A 39 23.99 9.48 -3.53
C ARG A 39 22.75 8.86 -4.18
N PRO A 40 22.54 7.54 -4.13
CA PRO A 40 21.23 7.03 -4.45
C PRO A 40 20.31 7.74 -3.47
N PHE A 41 19.44 8.61 -3.99
CA PHE A 41 18.29 9.07 -3.22
C PHE A 41 17.66 7.79 -2.68
N PRO A 42 17.46 7.64 -1.35
CA PRO A 42 16.80 6.47 -0.82
C PRO A 42 15.49 6.34 -1.59
N ALA A 43 15.34 5.21 -2.28
CA ALA A 43 14.11 4.89 -2.98
C ALA A 43 12.98 5.16 -2.00
N GLU A 44 12.12 6.13 -2.34
CA GLU A 44 10.94 6.46 -1.56
C GLU A 44 10.28 5.12 -1.23
N ALA A 45 10.22 4.78 0.06
CA ALA A 45 9.64 3.52 0.50
C ALA A 45 8.14 3.61 0.19
N ALA A 46 7.77 3.28 -1.05
CA ALA A 46 6.40 3.08 -1.46
C ALA A 46 5.89 1.95 -0.55
N SER A 47 5.08 2.35 0.44
CA SER A 47 4.45 1.42 1.36
C SER A 47 3.49 0.56 0.55
N ARG A 48 3.96 -0.59 0.07
CA ARG A 48 3.16 -1.54 -0.67
C ARG A 48 2.34 -2.33 0.34
N GLN A 49 1.03 -2.12 0.32
CA GLN A 49 0.13 -2.79 1.26
C GLN A 49 -0.33 -4.11 0.65
N SER A 50 -0.01 -5.22 1.29
CA SER A 50 -0.44 -6.56 0.86
C SER A 50 -1.58 -7.10 1.73
N LEU A 51 -2.64 -7.61 1.12
CA LEU A 51 -3.77 -8.28 1.77
C LEU A 51 -3.90 -9.70 1.22
N THR A 52 -4.10 -10.70 2.07
CA THR A 52 -4.42 -12.08 1.63
C THR A 52 -5.85 -12.43 2.03
N ILE A 53 -6.64 -12.92 1.08
CA ILE A 53 -8.04 -13.31 1.26
C ILE A 53 -8.17 -14.75 0.79
N VAL A 54 -8.81 -15.57 1.61
CA VAL A 54 -9.14 -16.95 1.28
C VAL A 54 -10.60 -17.03 0.83
N VAL A 55 -10.84 -17.64 -0.32
CA VAL A 55 -12.16 -17.82 -0.95
C VAL A 55 -12.44 -19.30 -1.16
N SER A 56 -13.67 -19.73 -0.89
CA SER A 56 -14.14 -21.04 -1.35
C SER A 56 -14.53 -20.98 -2.82
N PRO A 57 -14.37 -22.07 -3.60
CA PRO A 57 -14.77 -22.10 -5.01
C PRO A 57 -16.28 -21.89 -5.21
N ASP A 58 -17.11 -22.22 -4.22
CA ASP A 58 -18.55 -21.92 -4.25
C ASP A 58 -18.85 -20.42 -4.22
N THR A 59 -17.96 -19.60 -3.65
CA THR A 59 -18.07 -18.13 -3.65
C THR A 59 -17.86 -17.54 -5.05
N LEU A 60 -17.16 -18.24 -5.95
CA LEU A 60 -16.98 -17.82 -7.35
C LEU A 60 -18.20 -18.10 -8.25
N ARG A 61 -19.20 -18.85 -7.75
CA ARG A 61 -20.48 -19.04 -8.47
C ARG A 61 -21.37 -17.79 -8.43
N GLU A 62 -21.02 -16.86 -7.56
CA GLU A 62 -21.62 -15.55 -7.43
C GLU A 62 -20.57 -14.47 -7.75
N PRO A 63 -21.00 -13.25 -8.11
CA PRO A 63 -20.06 -12.18 -8.43
C PRO A 63 -19.21 -11.79 -7.21
N LEU A 64 -17.90 -11.73 -7.40
CA LEU A 64 -16.93 -11.22 -6.44
C LEU A 64 -16.50 -9.84 -6.93
N LEU A 65 -17.12 -8.82 -6.36
CA LEU A 65 -16.98 -7.45 -6.80
C LEU A 65 -15.79 -6.78 -6.13
N LEU A 66 -14.86 -6.32 -6.95
CA LEU A 66 -13.84 -5.35 -6.57
C LEU A 66 -14.41 -3.95 -6.75
N LYS A 67 -14.43 -3.17 -5.68
CA LYS A 67 -14.81 -1.78 -5.68
C LYS A 67 -13.64 -0.92 -5.25
N VAL A 68 -13.23 0.01 -6.10
CA VAL A 68 -12.20 1.01 -5.76
C VAL A 68 -12.84 2.37 -5.89
N ARG A 69 -12.78 3.19 -4.85
CA ARG A 69 -13.39 4.52 -4.84
C ARG A 69 -12.58 5.50 -4.02
N ALA A 70 -12.64 6.77 -4.38
CA ALA A 70 -12.20 7.82 -3.49
C ALA A 70 -13.16 7.93 -2.29
N GLN A 71 -12.64 8.40 -1.17
CA GLN A 71 -13.45 8.59 0.05
C GLN A 71 -14.42 9.79 -0.09
N ASP A 72 -14.00 10.82 -0.82
CA ASP A 72 -14.74 12.07 -0.97
C ASP A 72 -14.97 12.40 -2.45
N SER A 73 -16.11 13.02 -2.77
CA SER A 73 -16.53 13.34 -4.15
C SER A 73 -15.66 14.39 -4.85
N THR A 74 -14.79 15.08 -4.11
CA THR A 74 -13.84 16.08 -4.63
C THR A 74 -12.48 15.48 -5.00
N THR A 75 -12.27 14.20 -4.69
CA THR A 75 -11.01 13.51 -4.94
C THR A 75 -11.04 12.89 -6.32
N THR A 76 -10.05 13.25 -7.14
CA THR A 76 -9.82 12.60 -8.43
C THR A 76 -8.94 11.39 -8.21
N LEU A 77 -9.30 10.27 -8.82
CA LEU A 77 -8.63 8.99 -8.70
C LEU A 77 -8.35 8.46 -10.10
N SER A 78 -7.14 7.95 -10.32
CA SER A 78 -6.73 7.33 -11.57
C SER A 78 -5.79 6.16 -11.32
N GLY A 79 -5.91 5.08 -12.07
CA GLY A 79 -5.06 3.91 -11.87
C GLY A 79 -5.48 2.70 -12.68
N GLN A 80 -4.72 1.63 -12.54
CA GLN A 80 -4.90 0.38 -13.26
C GLN A 80 -5.08 -0.79 -12.30
N VAL A 81 -5.72 -1.84 -12.79
CA VAL A 81 -5.92 -3.09 -12.07
C VAL A 81 -5.37 -4.24 -12.91
N GLU A 82 -4.48 -5.03 -12.32
CA GLU A 82 -3.86 -6.20 -12.94
C GLU A 82 -4.17 -7.45 -12.12
N LEU A 83 -4.48 -8.55 -12.78
CA LEU A 83 -4.62 -9.87 -12.17
C LEU A 83 -3.59 -10.83 -12.77
N ASP A 84 -2.73 -11.39 -11.92
CA ASP A 84 -1.63 -12.27 -12.31
C ASP A 84 -0.77 -11.68 -13.46
N GLY A 85 -0.55 -10.37 -13.39
CA GLY A 85 0.21 -9.59 -14.38
C GLY A 85 -0.54 -9.27 -15.68
N ARG A 86 -1.83 -9.63 -15.80
CA ARG A 86 -2.70 -9.25 -16.92
C ARG A 86 -3.54 -8.05 -16.54
N SER A 87 -3.48 -6.98 -17.33
CA SER A 87 -4.35 -5.81 -17.12
C SER A 87 -5.82 -6.22 -17.30
N LEU A 88 -6.60 -6.11 -16.22
CA LEU A 88 -8.07 -6.25 -16.27
C LEU A 88 -8.73 -4.92 -16.58
N PHE A 89 -8.10 -3.82 -16.18
CA PHE A 89 -8.58 -2.47 -16.44
C PHE A 89 -7.41 -1.49 -16.52
N GLU A 90 -7.24 -0.84 -17.67
CA GLU A 90 -6.09 0.04 -17.92
C GLU A 90 -6.15 1.35 -17.14
N VAL A 91 -7.32 2.01 -17.06
CA VAL A 91 -7.46 3.29 -16.35
C VAL A 91 -8.87 3.50 -15.80
N PHE A 92 -9.03 3.57 -14.48
CA PHE A 92 -10.28 4.08 -13.87
C PHE A 92 -10.26 5.57 -13.62
N GLY A 93 -11.41 6.23 -13.79
CA GLY A 93 -11.56 7.68 -13.62
C GLY A 93 -12.00 8.09 -12.22
N SER A 94 -12.36 9.36 -12.06
CA SER A 94 -12.66 10.00 -10.75
C SER A 94 -13.75 9.30 -9.93
N ASN A 95 -14.65 8.55 -10.57
CA ASN A 95 -15.73 7.82 -9.91
C ASN A 95 -15.30 6.45 -9.36
N GLY A 96 -14.05 6.05 -9.60
CA GLY A 96 -13.55 4.72 -9.25
C GLY A 96 -14.02 3.63 -10.22
N ILE A 97 -14.03 2.38 -9.74
CA ILE A 97 -14.49 1.20 -10.48
C ILE A 97 -15.31 0.26 -9.61
N LEU A 98 -16.18 -0.49 -10.29
CA LEU A 98 -16.80 -1.71 -9.81
C LEU A 98 -16.55 -2.79 -10.86
N LEU A 99 -15.78 -3.82 -10.52
CA LEU A 99 -15.38 -4.90 -11.42
C LEU A 99 -15.74 -6.25 -10.82
N ASP A 100 -16.34 -7.14 -11.60
CA ASP A 100 -16.52 -8.54 -11.20
C ASP A 100 -15.24 -9.34 -11.47
N LEU A 101 -14.61 -9.85 -10.41
CA LEU A 101 -13.41 -10.68 -10.49
C LEU A 101 -13.72 -12.15 -10.70
N SER A 102 -14.94 -12.63 -10.40
CA SER A 102 -15.32 -14.04 -10.50
C SER A 102 -14.95 -14.72 -11.83
N PRO A 103 -15.18 -14.11 -13.02
CA PRO A 103 -14.82 -14.75 -14.29
C PRO A 103 -13.30 -14.82 -14.55
N HIS A 104 -12.50 -14.09 -13.77
CA HIS A 104 -11.05 -13.98 -13.96
C HIS A 104 -10.24 -14.80 -12.96
N LEU A 105 -10.85 -15.22 -11.85
CA LEU A 105 -10.20 -16.00 -10.80
C LEU A 105 -10.15 -17.49 -11.15
N GLN A 106 -9.01 -18.10 -10.83
CA GLN A 106 -8.77 -19.54 -10.97
C GLN A 106 -8.59 -20.18 -9.59
N ARG A 107 -8.75 -21.51 -9.53
CA ARG A 107 -8.38 -22.26 -8.33
C ARG A 107 -6.90 -22.04 -7.99
N GLY A 108 -6.59 -21.89 -6.71
CA GLY A 108 -5.26 -21.57 -6.22
C GLY A 108 -5.04 -20.07 -6.00
N ARG A 109 -3.79 -19.64 -6.14
CA ARG A 109 -3.36 -18.27 -5.85
C ARG A 109 -3.59 -17.36 -7.04
N ASN A 110 -4.31 -16.26 -6.83
CA ASN A 110 -4.51 -15.18 -7.80
C ASN A 110 -3.99 -13.87 -7.18
N ALA A 111 -3.09 -13.17 -7.84
CA ALA A 111 -2.49 -11.93 -7.34
C ALA A 111 -3.09 -10.73 -8.07
N LEU A 112 -3.87 -9.92 -7.35
CA LEU A 112 -4.44 -8.67 -7.82
C LEU A 112 -3.53 -7.50 -7.44
N SER A 113 -3.02 -6.76 -8.40
CA SER A 113 -2.24 -5.54 -8.19
C SER A 113 -3.07 -4.32 -8.55
N LEU A 114 -3.18 -3.38 -7.62
CA LEU A 114 -3.85 -2.10 -7.79
C LEU A 114 -2.83 -0.98 -7.67
N LYS A 115 -2.67 -0.19 -8.73
CA LYS A 115 -1.71 0.91 -8.76
C LYS A 115 -2.35 2.16 -9.33
N GLY A 116 -2.06 3.30 -8.72
CA GLY A 116 -2.55 4.56 -9.25
C GLY A 116 -2.24 5.76 -8.37
N ARG A 117 -2.92 6.85 -8.68
CA ARG A 117 -2.75 8.17 -8.07
C ARG A 117 -4.10 8.79 -7.74
N TYR A 118 -4.12 9.59 -6.69
CA TYR A 118 -5.28 10.37 -6.29
C TYR A 118 -4.89 11.79 -5.89
N THR A 119 -5.82 12.72 -6.04
CA THR A 119 -5.63 14.14 -5.73
C THR A 119 -6.89 14.70 -5.08
N PRO A 120 -6.78 15.41 -3.94
CA PRO A 120 -5.55 15.83 -3.27
C PRO A 120 -4.83 14.68 -2.57
N ALA A 121 -3.50 14.79 -2.38
CA ALA A 121 -2.68 13.75 -1.75
C ALA A 121 -3.15 13.39 -0.34
N SER A 122 -3.75 14.34 0.38
CA SER A 122 -4.33 14.15 1.70
C SER A 122 -5.63 13.32 1.73
N ALA A 123 -6.19 12.98 0.57
CA ALA A 123 -7.42 12.21 0.50
C ALA A 123 -7.21 10.73 0.83
N GLY A 124 -8.32 9.99 0.96
CA GLY A 124 -8.33 8.54 1.12
C GLY A 124 -8.87 7.84 -0.12
N VAL A 125 -8.32 6.67 -0.41
CA VAL A 125 -8.86 5.71 -1.37
C VAL A 125 -9.31 4.47 -0.60
N ARG A 126 -10.50 3.98 -0.92
CA ARG A 126 -11.06 2.76 -0.33
C ARG A 126 -11.12 1.68 -1.40
N VAL A 127 -10.51 0.55 -1.08
CA VAL A 127 -10.57 -0.70 -1.85
C VAL A 127 -11.44 -1.67 -1.07
N GLU A 128 -12.44 -2.25 -1.72
CA GLU A 128 -13.38 -3.20 -1.13
C GLU A 128 -13.49 -4.43 -2.03
N LEU A 129 -13.42 -5.62 -1.44
CA LEU A 129 -13.85 -6.87 -2.05
C LEU A 129 -15.14 -7.33 -1.39
N ILE A 130 -16.16 -7.52 -2.21
CA ILE A 130 -17.52 -7.87 -1.76
C ILE A 130 -17.96 -9.11 -2.54
N GLY A 131 -18.28 -10.17 -1.83
CA GLY A 131 -18.80 -11.40 -2.41
C GLY A 131 -19.56 -12.21 -1.38
N ARG A 132 -20.03 -13.39 -1.76
CA ARG A 132 -20.77 -14.28 -0.86
C ARG A 132 -19.92 -14.68 0.35
N GLY A 133 -20.29 -14.17 1.53
CA GLY A 133 -19.58 -14.42 2.78
C GLY A 133 -18.24 -13.68 2.91
N ILE A 134 -17.95 -12.73 2.02
CA ILE A 134 -16.68 -11.99 1.99
C ILE A 134 -16.96 -10.50 1.91
N GLN A 135 -16.42 -9.79 2.89
CA GLN A 135 -16.36 -8.35 2.90
C GLN A 135 -15.01 -7.94 3.44
N ALA A 136 -14.08 -7.64 2.54
CA ALA A 136 -12.76 -7.13 2.90
C ALA A 136 -12.66 -5.68 2.45
N SER A 137 -12.16 -4.80 3.32
CA SER A 137 -11.93 -3.40 2.97
C SER A 137 -10.56 -2.96 3.43
N GLN A 138 -9.88 -2.21 2.57
CA GLN A 138 -8.62 -1.57 2.86
C GLN A 138 -8.75 -0.08 2.53
N GLN A 139 -8.23 0.74 3.42
CA GLN A 139 -8.10 2.17 3.18
C GLN A 139 -6.63 2.50 2.94
N VAL A 140 -6.38 3.17 1.82
CA VAL A 140 -5.07 3.74 1.48
C VAL A 140 -5.17 5.26 1.60
N SER A 141 -4.27 5.87 2.34
CA SER A 141 -4.17 7.32 2.49
C SER A 141 -2.70 7.70 2.68
N GLY A 142 -2.28 8.89 2.22
CA GLY A 142 -0.88 9.26 2.26
C GLY A 142 -0.48 10.38 1.30
N ASN A 143 0.33 10.03 0.30
CA ASN A 143 1.07 10.97 -0.56
C ASN A 143 0.46 11.14 -1.96
N GLY A 144 -0.81 10.74 -2.18
CA GLY A 144 -1.45 10.82 -3.49
C GLY A 144 -1.09 9.68 -4.45
N ILE A 145 -0.43 8.64 -3.96
CA ILE A 145 -0.14 7.39 -4.69
C ILE A 145 -0.72 6.22 -3.89
N PHE A 146 -1.26 5.22 -4.58
CA PHE A 146 -1.58 3.93 -3.98
C PHE A 146 -0.93 2.79 -4.78
N ASP A 147 -0.28 1.87 -4.08
CA ASP A 147 0.22 0.59 -4.59
C ASP A 147 -0.20 -0.48 -3.57
N SER A 148 -1.16 -1.31 -3.97
CA SER A 148 -1.73 -2.36 -3.14
C SER A 148 -1.72 -3.68 -3.89
N GLU A 149 -1.47 -4.75 -3.16
CA GLU A 149 -1.53 -6.12 -3.66
C GLU A 149 -2.54 -6.90 -2.84
N VAL A 150 -3.49 -7.54 -3.51
CA VAL A 150 -4.48 -8.43 -2.89
C VAL A 150 -4.27 -9.84 -3.45
N VAL A 151 -3.81 -10.76 -2.60
CA VAL A 151 -3.69 -12.17 -2.93
C VAL A 151 -5.00 -12.86 -2.59
N ILE A 152 -5.62 -13.47 -3.58
CA ILE A 152 -6.88 -14.19 -3.47
C ILE A 152 -6.60 -15.68 -3.65
N GLU A 153 -6.69 -16.44 -2.56
CA GLU A 153 -6.45 -17.88 -2.55
C GLU A 153 -7.78 -18.65 -2.61
N VAL A 154 -8.06 -19.25 -3.76
CA VAL A 154 -9.27 -20.05 -4.01
C VAL A 154 -8.97 -21.51 -3.67
N ARG A 155 -9.54 -22.00 -2.58
CA ARG A 155 -9.32 -23.38 -2.08
C ARG A 155 -10.63 -24.11 -1.77
#